data_AF-A0A517QM51-F1
#
_entry.id   AF-A0A517QM51-F1
#
_cell.length_a   1.000
_cell.length_b   1.000
_cell.length_c   1.000
_cell.angle_alpha   90.00
_cell.angle_beta   90.00
_cell.angle_gamma   90.00
#
_symmetry.space_group_name_H-M   'P 1'
#
loop_
_entity.id
_entity.type
_entity.pdbx_description
1 polymer ?
#
loop_
_entity_poly.entity_id
_entity_poly.type
_entity_poly.pdbx_seq_one_letter_code
_entity_poly.pdbx_strand_id
1 'polypeptide(L)'
;MTQTLEHEIESTQAAEPDSRPISEVAREFSDYNEFSYRPVPVIAVVGFVLTLLSSMALFVWLALPLCLIAFVISSLALFAIRREKTAYSGTWIAVAGIVLSATFFSFGLGYQVYTYKTEVPEGYERYDFLKDISEKGFVTVNGQSSLHPDVLDMEGKDIFLKGYIYQTGKMKGLGSFILVKDNQDCCFGASPALTDRVGVVMAPGKEIDYKAGKVAIAGKFRINDQFTNQDLEPLYVIDGEYFTTRISDF
;
A
#
# COMPACT_ATOMS: atom_id res chain seq x y z
N MET A 1 -38.72 -1.54 -90.98
CA MET A 1 -39.45 -2.08 -89.81
C MET A 1 -38.50 -1.99 -88.65
N THR A 2 -38.22 -0.81 -88.10
CA THR A 2 -39.12 0.09 -87.34
C THR A 2 -39.55 -0.56 -86.03
N GLN A 3 -39.42 0.19 -84.92
CA GLN A 3 -39.61 -0.16 -83.50
C GLN A 3 -38.36 -0.79 -82.85
N THR A 4 -37.72 -0.22 -81.82
CA THR A 4 -38.12 0.80 -80.83
C THR A 4 -36.85 1.32 -80.15
N LEU A 5 -36.48 2.58 -80.43
CA LEU A 5 -36.05 3.48 -79.35
C LEU A 5 -37.31 3.83 -78.54
N GLU A 6 -37.16 4.22 -77.26
CA GLU A 6 -38.23 4.66 -76.31
C GLU A 6 -38.69 3.65 -75.25
N HIS A 7 -37.80 3.09 -74.43
CA HIS A 7 -38.27 2.57 -73.13
C HIS A 7 -37.26 2.74 -71.98
N GLU A 8 -36.62 3.91 -71.90
CA GLU A 8 -35.75 4.27 -70.78
C GLU A 8 -35.97 5.72 -70.36
N ILE A 9 -37.19 6.07 -69.97
CA ILE A 9 -37.52 7.18 -69.05
C ILE A 9 -38.92 6.85 -68.45
N GLU A 10 -38.98 6.32 -67.23
CA GLU A 10 -40.01 6.61 -66.20
C GLU A 10 -39.97 5.56 -65.07
N SER A 11 -39.37 5.91 -63.93
CA SER A 11 -40.05 5.83 -62.62
C SER A 11 -39.12 6.38 -61.52
N THR A 12 -38.85 7.69 -61.54
CA THR A 12 -38.47 8.38 -60.30
C THR A 12 -39.77 8.59 -59.53
N GLN A 13 -40.15 7.60 -58.72
CA GLN A 13 -41.28 7.71 -57.81
C GLN A 13 -40.92 8.75 -56.75
N ALA A 14 -41.52 9.93 -56.87
CA ALA A 14 -41.40 11.01 -55.91
C ALA A 14 -41.84 10.51 -54.52
N ALA A 15 -41.02 10.80 -53.50
CA ALA A 15 -41.37 10.52 -52.11
C ALA A 15 -42.68 11.24 -51.75
N GLU A 16 -43.66 10.47 -51.29
CA GLU A 16 -44.95 10.96 -50.84
C GLU A 16 -44.77 11.91 -49.64
N PRO A 17 -45.41 13.09 -49.62
CA PRO A 17 -45.26 14.02 -48.52
C PRO A 17 -45.87 13.43 -47.24
N ASP A 18 -45.05 13.30 -46.20
CA ASP A 18 -45.45 12.84 -44.87
C ASP A 18 -46.62 13.71 -44.36
N SER A 19 -47.82 13.12 -44.32
CA SER A 19 -49.08 13.79 -43.99
C SER A 19 -49.37 13.85 -42.50
N ARG A 20 -48.42 13.39 -41.67
CA ARG A 20 -48.52 13.47 -40.21
C ARG A 20 -48.53 14.93 -39.74
N PRO A 21 -49.29 15.26 -38.69
CA PRO A 21 -49.31 16.62 -38.16
C PRO A 21 -47.90 17.02 -37.71
N ILE A 22 -47.49 18.27 -38.01
CA ILE A 22 -46.15 18.80 -37.70
C ILE A 22 -45.78 18.59 -36.22
N SER A 23 -46.76 18.56 -35.31
CA SER A 23 -46.55 18.27 -33.89
C SER A 23 -46.05 16.86 -33.60
N GLU A 24 -46.44 15.88 -34.40
CA GLU A 24 -46.03 14.47 -34.25
C GLU A 24 -44.63 14.27 -34.81
N VAL A 25 -44.34 14.86 -35.96
CA VAL A 25 -42.99 14.94 -36.54
C VAL A 25 -42.03 15.68 -35.60
N ALA A 26 -42.44 16.82 -35.02
CA ALA A 26 -41.64 17.57 -34.05
C ALA A 26 -41.43 16.82 -32.73
N ARG A 27 -42.41 16.05 -32.27
CA ARG A 27 -42.25 15.15 -31.11
C ARG A 27 -41.28 14.03 -31.40
N GLU A 28 -41.38 13.41 -32.57
CA GLU A 28 -40.45 12.37 -33.02
C GLU A 28 -39.02 12.91 -33.11
N PHE A 29 -38.79 14.07 -33.73
CA PHE A 29 -37.47 14.74 -33.72
C PHE A 29 -36.97 15.14 -32.32
N SER A 30 -37.88 15.51 -31.40
CA SER A 30 -37.54 15.78 -29.99
C SER A 30 -37.13 14.50 -29.26
N ASP A 31 -37.83 13.39 -29.50
CA ASP A 31 -37.56 12.07 -28.92
C ASP A 31 -36.23 11.50 -29.47
N TYR A 32 -35.93 11.71 -30.76
CA TYR A 32 -34.61 11.39 -31.34
C TYR A 32 -33.46 12.23 -30.74
N ASN A 33 -33.71 13.48 -30.37
CA ASN A 33 -32.72 14.32 -29.68
C ASN A 33 -32.53 13.92 -28.20
N GLU A 34 -33.52 13.28 -27.59
CA GLU A 34 -33.46 12.76 -26.22
C GLU A 34 -32.45 11.61 -26.09
N PHE A 35 -32.18 10.88 -27.18
CA PHE A 35 -31.14 9.84 -27.28
C PHE A 35 -29.78 10.35 -27.80
N SER A 36 -29.54 11.66 -27.79
CA SER A 36 -28.24 12.22 -28.22
C SER A 36 -27.12 11.79 -27.27
N TYR A 37 -26.36 10.78 -27.69
CA TYR A 37 -25.22 10.24 -26.94
C TYR A 37 -24.16 11.32 -26.75
N ARG A 38 -23.79 11.55 -25.49
CA ARG A 38 -22.68 12.43 -25.12
C ARG A 38 -21.50 11.57 -24.68
N PRO A 39 -20.32 11.73 -25.30
CA PRO A 39 -19.16 10.94 -24.95
C PRO A 39 -18.74 11.22 -23.50
N VAL A 40 -18.32 10.16 -22.81
CA VAL A 40 -17.71 10.26 -21.49
C VAL A 40 -16.23 10.63 -21.69
N PRO A 41 -15.71 11.65 -20.99
CA PRO A 41 -14.32 12.05 -21.14
C PRO A 41 -13.39 10.96 -20.58
N VAL A 42 -12.29 10.68 -21.30
CA VAL A 42 -11.34 9.60 -20.96
C VAL A 42 -10.79 9.74 -19.54
N ILE A 43 -10.57 10.98 -19.07
CA ILE A 43 -10.08 11.26 -17.71
C ILE A 43 -11.04 10.77 -16.61
N ALA A 44 -12.36 10.71 -16.86
CA ALA A 44 -13.33 10.16 -15.91
C ALA A 44 -13.18 8.65 -15.76
N VAL A 45 -12.98 7.94 -16.88
CA VAL A 45 -12.77 6.49 -16.89
C VAL A 45 -11.45 6.13 -16.21
N VAL A 46 -10.37 6.85 -16.55
CA VAL A 46 -9.05 6.67 -15.93
C VAL A 46 -9.11 6.90 -14.42
N GLY A 47 -9.74 7.98 -13.96
CA GLY A 47 -9.89 8.28 -12.53
C GLY A 47 -10.66 7.20 -11.78
N PHE A 48 -11.71 6.66 -12.39
CA PHE A 48 -12.49 5.56 -11.80
C PHE A 48 -11.70 4.26 -11.72
N VAL A 49 -11.01 3.86 -12.79
CA VAL A 49 -10.14 2.67 -12.79
C VAL A 49 -9.04 2.79 -11.74
N LEU A 50 -8.38 3.95 -11.65
CA LEU A 50 -7.36 4.20 -10.62
C LEU A 50 -7.94 4.09 -9.21
N THR A 51 -9.19 4.52 -9.00
CA THR A 51 -9.88 4.38 -7.71
C THR A 51 -10.12 2.92 -7.34
N LEU A 52 -10.49 2.07 -8.31
CA LEU A 52 -10.64 0.63 -8.09
C LEU A 52 -9.30 -0.03 -7.73
N LEU A 53 -8.22 0.31 -8.45
CA LEU A 53 -6.88 -0.15 -8.11
C LEU A 53 -6.43 0.35 -6.73
N SER A 54 -6.87 1.55 -6.34
CA SER A 54 -6.55 2.17 -5.04
C SER A 54 -7.24 1.49 -3.86
N SER A 55 -8.18 0.56 -4.06
CA SER A 55 -8.76 -0.24 -2.97
C SER A 55 -7.70 -1.00 -2.15
N MET A 56 -6.54 -1.28 -2.74
CA MET A 56 -5.41 -1.90 -2.06
C MET A 56 -4.75 -1.01 -0.99
N ALA A 57 -5.07 0.28 -0.94
CA ALA A 57 -4.54 1.23 0.06
C ALA A 57 -4.91 0.88 1.51
N LEU A 58 -5.92 0.03 1.73
CA LEU A 58 -6.26 -0.47 3.06
C LEU A 58 -5.13 -1.33 3.66
N PHE A 59 -4.41 -2.07 2.82
CA PHE A 59 -3.39 -3.02 3.26
C PHE A 59 -1.97 -2.52 3.01
N VAL A 60 -1.78 -1.72 1.96
CA VAL A 60 -0.44 -1.30 1.51
C VAL A 60 -0.31 0.21 1.67
N TRP A 61 0.64 0.65 2.51
CA TRP A 61 0.88 2.08 2.73
C TRP A 61 1.26 2.83 1.44
N LEU A 62 2.01 2.17 0.56
CA LEU A 62 2.46 2.72 -0.73
C LEU A 62 1.30 3.05 -1.69
N ALA A 63 0.11 2.49 -1.46
CA ALA A 63 -1.07 2.78 -2.26
C ALA A 63 -1.86 4.01 -1.77
N LEU A 64 -1.55 4.60 -0.61
CA LEU A 64 -2.20 5.84 -0.16
C LEU A 64 -1.98 7.05 -1.08
N PRO A 65 -0.76 7.33 -1.58
CA PRO A 65 -0.55 8.38 -2.58
C PRO A 65 -1.35 8.16 -3.86
N LEU A 66 -1.59 6.90 -4.25
CA LEU A 66 -2.39 6.56 -5.43
C LEU A 66 -3.85 7.00 -5.25
N CYS A 67 -4.41 6.90 -4.04
CA CYS A 67 -5.74 7.45 -3.73
C CYS A 67 -5.82 8.95 -3.98
N LEU A 68 -4.77 9.71 -3.61
CA LEU A 68 -4.72 11.16 -3.83
C LEU A 68 -4.67 11.50 -5.31
N ILE A 69 -3.88 10.77 -6.09
CA ILE A 69 -3.82 10.92 -7.55
C ILE A 69 -5.19 10.62 -8.17
N ALA A 70 -5.83 9.52 -7.77
CA ALA A 70 -7.16 9.14 -8.25
C ALA A 70 -8.23 10.19 -7.89
N PHE A 71 -8.15 10.77 -6.69
CA PHE A 71 -9.02 11.85 -6.24
C PHE A 71 -8.86 13.13 -7.09
N VAL A 72 -7.62 13.53 -7.38
CA VAL A 72 -7.33 14.70 -8.21
C VAL A 72 -7.83 14.50 -9.64
N ILE A 73 -7.54 13.35 -10.26
CA ILE A 73 -7.99 13.03 -11.62
C ILE A 73 -9.52 13.00 -11.71
N SER A 74 -10.19 12.39 -10.73
CA SER A 74 -11.66 12.33 -10.68
C SER A 74 -12.28 13.72 -10.45
N SER A 75 -11.61 14.58 -9.67
CA SER A 75 -12.02 15.98 -9.47
C SER A 75 -11.85 16.83 -10.72
N LEU A 76 -10.76 16.66 -11.47
CA LEU A 76 -10.54 17.33 -12.75
C LEU A 76 -11.56 16.87 -13.80
N ALA A 77 -11.89 15.58 -13.82
CA ALA A 77 -12.96 15.04 -14.67
C ALA A 77 -14.31 15.71 -14.36
N LEU A 78 -14.67 15.84 -13.08
CA LEU A 78 -15.90 16.51 -12.68
C LEU A 78 -15.88 18.00 -13.02
N PHE A 79 -14.74 18.68 -12.85
CA PHE A 79 -14.59 20.08 -13.23
C PHE A 79 -14.77 20.28 -14.74
N ALA A 80 -14.16 19.42 -15.57
CA ALA A 80 -14.31 19.47 -17.02
C ALA A 80 -15.77 19.25 -17.46
N ILE A 81 -16.46 18.24 -16.90
CA ILE A 81 -17.88 17.97 -17.20
C ILE A 81 -18.78 19.14 -16.76
N ARG A 82 -18.50 19.76 -15.60
CA ARG A 82 -19.28 20.90 -15.11
C ARG A 82 -19.08 22.16 -15.94
N ARG A 83 -17.91 22.35 -16.55
CA ARG A 83 -17.60 23.50 -17.40
C ARG A 83 -18.34 23.44 -18.73
N GLU A 84 -18.54 22.24 -19.29
CA GLU A 84 -19.24 22.03 -20.56
C GLU A 84 -20.47 21.12 -20.40
N LYS A 85 -21.49 21.63 -19.69
CA LYS A 85 -22.71 20.90 -19.30
C LYS A 85 -23.47 20.23 -20.45
N THR A 86 -23.25 20.66 -21.70
CA THR A 86 -23.93 20.14 -22.90
C THR A 86 -23.07 19.18 -23.72
N ALA A 87 -21.75 19.14 -23.53
CA ALA A 87 -20.82 18.36 -24.38
C ALA A 87 -20.48 16.98 -23.81
N TYR A 88 -20.43 16.83 -22.48
CA TYR A 88 -19.99 15.60 -21.81
C TYR A 88 -21.07 14.99 -20.93
N SER A 89 -21.12 13.66 -20.88
CA SER A 89 -21.89 12.88 -19.90
C SER A 89 -20.92 12.10 -18.99
N GLY A 90 -21.40 11.61 -17.85
CA GLY A 90 -20.58 10.83 -16.90
C GLY A 90 -20.34 11.47 -15.53
N THR A 91 -21.14 12.47 -15.14
CA THR A 91 -21.08 13.09 -13.80
C THR A 91 -21.12 12.05 -12.68
N TRP A 92 -21.95 11.02 -12.79
CA TRP A 92 -22.06 9.94 -11.81
C TRP A 92 -20.75 9.16 -11.64
N ILE A 93 -20.03 8.87 -12.72
CA ILE A 93 -18.75 8.15 -12.69
C ILE A 93 -17.69 9.01 -11.99
N ALA A 94 -17.61 10.30 -12.33
CA ALA A 94 -16.67 11.22 -11.71
C ALA A 94 -16.95 11.42 -10.21
N VAL A 95 -18.23 11.59 -9.84
CA VAL A 95 -18.65 11.71 -8.43
C VAL A 95 -18.36 10.41 -7.66
N ALA A 96 -18.66 9.25 -8.25
CA ALA A 96 -18.35 7.96 -7.63
C ALA A 96 -16.84 7.82 -7.38
N GLY A 97 -15.99 8.16 -8.36
CA GLY A 97 -14.53 8.14 -8.20
C GLY A 97 -14.05 9.04 -7.05
N ILE A 98 -14.57 10.26 -6.92
CA ILE A 98 -14.25 11.18 -5.82
C ILE A 98 -14.67 10.60 -4.47
N VAL A 99 -15.91 10.11 -4.35
CA VAL A 99 -16.45 9.60 -3.09
C VAL A 99 -15.72 8.33 -2.65
N LEU A 100 -15.49 7.38 -3.56
CA LEU A 100 -14.77 6.14 -3.26
C LEU A 100 -13.31 6.41 -2.90
N SER A 101 -12.60 7.26 -3.65
CA SER A 101 -11.19 7.57 -3.34
C SER A 101 -11.03 8.26 -1.98
N ALA A 102 -11.92 9.20 -1.63
CA ALA A 102 -11.93 9.84 -0.32
C ALA A 102 -12.23 8.84 0.82
N THR A 103 -13.16 7.91 0.58
CA THR A 103 -13.50 6.85 1.53
C THR A 103 -12.31 5.91 1.75
N PHE A 104 -11.72 5.38 0.68
CA PHE A 104 -10.57 4.49 0.77
C PHE A 104 -9.35 5.16 1.41
N PHE A 105 -9.09 6.44 1.11
CA PHE A 105 -8.03 7.19 1.77
C PHE A 105 -8.28 7.32 3.28
N SER A 106 -9.49 7.71 3.68
CA SER A 106 -9.84 7.92 5.09
C SER A 106 -9.79 6.62 5.90
N PHE A 107 -10.37 5.54 5.37
CA PHE A 107 -10.32 4.22 6.00
C PHE A 107 -8.91 3.62 6.00
N GLY A 108 -8.16 3.76 4.91
CA GLY A 108 -6.79 3.25 4.80
C GLY A 108 -5.84 3.94 5.77
N LEU A 109 -5.88 5.27 5.82
CA LEU A 109 -5.10 6.06 6.78
C LEU A 109 -5.52 5.73 8.21
N GLY A 110 -6.83 5.67 8.49
CA GLY A 110 -7.34 5.33 9.82
C GLY A 110 -6.89 3.94 10.28
N TYR A 111 -6.96 2.95 9.40
CA TYR A 111 -6.50 1.59 9.68
C TYR A 111 -5.00 1.53 9.95
N GLN A 112 -4.18 2.19 9.13
CA GLN A 112 -2.72 2.21 9.31
C GLN A 112 -2.29 2.95 10.58
N VAL A 113 -2.93 4.07 10.90
CA VAL A 113 -2.67 4.79 12.16
C VAL A 113 -3.10 3.93 13.36
N TYR A 114 -4.24 3.23 13.25
CA TYR A 114 -4.71 2.35 14.31
C TYR A 114 -3.73 1.19 14.55
N THR A 115 -3.24 0.52 13.51
CA THR A 115 -2.26 -0.57 13.66
C THR A 115 -0.94 -0.05 14.22
N TYR A 116 -0.44 1.10 13.75
CA TYR A 116 0.77 1.71 14.30
C TYR A 116 0.64 2.10 15.77
N LYS A 117 -0.53 2.56 16.21
CA LYS A 117 -0.73 2.92 17.63
C LYS A 117 -0.92 1.71 18.55
N THR A 118 -1.36 0.57 18.01
CA THR A 118 -1.74 -0.61 18.81
C THR A 118 -0.77 -1.77 18.70
N GLU A 119 0.31 -1.63 17.92
CA GLU A 119 1.31 -2.70 17.80
C GLU A 119 2.28 -2.78 18.98
N VAL A 120 2.56 -1.65 19.64
CA VAL A 120 3.51 -1.59 20.76
C VAL A 120 2.74 -1.86 22.05
N PRO A 121 3.10 -2.89 22.82
CA PRO A 121 2.49 -3.13 24.12
C PRO A 121 2.79 -1.97 25.09
N GLU A 122 1.90 -1.77 26.07
CA GLU A 122 2.11 -0.74 27.09
C GLU A 122 3.42 -0.98 27.87
N GLY A 123 4.16 0.10 28.12
CA GLY A 123 5.45 0.04 28.83
C GLY A 123 6.67 -0.18 27.95
N TYR A 124 6.50 -0.45 26.65
CA TYR A 124 7.60 -0.62 25.71
C TYR A 124 7.79 0.61 24.81
N GLU A 125 9.03 0.94 24.53
CA GLU A 125 9.40 2.01 23.59
C GLU A 125 9.75 1.43 22.21
N ARG A 126 9.27 2.06 21.14
CA ARG A 126 9.55 1.60 19.76
C ARG A 126 10.96 2.02 19.36
N TYR A 127 11.75 1.06 18.90
CA TYR A 127 13.07 1.30 18.31
C TYR A 127 13.13 0.74 16.88
N ASP A 128 13.86 1.44 16.01
CA ASP A 128 14.16 1.03 14.63
C ASP A 128 15.51 0.29 14.61
N PHE A 129 15.50 -0.99 14.26
CA PHE A 129 16.71 -1.81 14.22
C PHE A 129 17.78 -1.19 13.32
N LEU A 130 17.41 -0.70 12.13
CA LEU A 130 18.39 -0.16 11.19
C LEU A 130 19.03 1.11 11.76
N LYS A 131 18.22 2.08 12.18
CA LYS A 131 18.69 3.42 12.57
C LYS A 131 19.27 3.49 13.97
N ASP A 132 18.65 2.80 14.92
CA ASP A 132 18.98 2.95 16.33
C ASP A 132 20.06 1.95 16.80
N ILE A 133 20.28 0.86 16.05
CA ILE A 133 21.24 -0.19 16.42
C ILE A 133 22.27 -0.43 15.32
N SER A 134 21.83 -0.81 14.12
CA SER A 134 22.71 -1.29 13.04
C SER A 134 23.63 -0.19 12.50
N GLU A 135 23.08 0.98 12.16
CA GLU A 135 23.84 2.11 11.58
C GLU A 135 24.79 2.78 12.59
N LYS A 136 24.54 2.63 13.89
CA LYS A 136 25.31 3.29 14.95
C LYS A 136 26.74 2.72 15.09
N GLY A 137 26.89 1.42 14.87
CA GLY A 137 28.18 0.75 14.84
C GLY A 137 29.08 0.99 16.05
N PHE A 138 30.39 0.92 15.81
CA PHE A 138 31.41 1.21 16.82
C PHE A 138 32.02 2.59 16.57
N VAL A 139 32.19 3.35 17.65
CA VAL A 139 32.82 4.67 17.64
C VAL A 139 34.15 4.61 18.41
N THR A 140 35.16 5.30 17.89
CA THR A 140 36.46 5.40 18.59
C THR A 140 36.40 6.53 19.60
N VAL A 141 36.32 6.18 20.88
CA VAL A 141 36.39 7.14 21.99
C VAL A 141 37.76 6.98 22.66
N ASN A 142 38.54 8.05 22.71
CA ASN A 142 39.88 8.06 23.32
C ASN A 142 40.85 6.99 22.76
N GLY A 143 40.75 6.68 21.46
CA GLY A 143 41.61 5.69 20.80
C GLY A 143 41.23 4.23 21.04
N GLN A 144 40.13 3.97 21.75
CA GLN A 144 39.57 2.64 21.97
C GLN A 144 38.24 2.50 21.22
N SER A 145 37.99 1.32 20.63
CA SER A 145 36.71 1.01 19.99
C SER A 145 35.65 0.79 21.06
N SER A 146 34.59 1.59 21.04
CA SER A 146 33.47 1.54 21.98
C SER A 146 32.14 1.51 21.23
N LEU A 147 31.08 1.05 21.88
CA LEU A 147 29.73 1.14 21.33
C LEU A 147 29.27 2.59 21.24
N HIS A 148 28.41 2.88 20.26
CA HIS A 148 27.81 4.20 20.14
C HIS A 148 27.03 4.57 21.42
N PRO A 149 27.13 5.82 21.93
CA PRO A 149 26.46 6.25 23.16
C PRO A 149 24.95 5.99 23.14
N ASP A 150 24.27 6.29 22.03
CA ASP A 150 22.83 6.02 21.89
C ASP A 150 22.46 4.54 22.14
N VAL A 151 23.30 3.58 21.75
CA VAL A 151 23.06 2.14 21.97
C VAL A 151 23.37 1.76 23.42
N LEU A 152 24.40 2.37 24.03
CA LEU A 152 24.69 2.21 25.45
C LEU A 152 23.53 2.74 26.32
N ASP A 153 22.92 3.85 25.91
CA ASP A 153 21.76 4.43 26.58
C ASP A 153 20.48 3.57 26.45
N MET A 154 20.49 2.55 25.59
CA MET A 154 19.39 1.58 25.49
C MET A 154 19.49 0.46 26.52
N GLU A 155 20.66 0.29 27.17
CA GLU A 155 20.88 -0.77 28.17
C GLU A 155 19.80 -0.75 29.26
N GLY A 156 19.13 -1.88 29.45
CA GLY A 156 18.11 -2.09 30.48
C GLY A 156 16.71 -1.55 30.15
N LYS A 157 16.53 -0.85 29.02
CA LYS A 157 15.22 -0.34 28.58
C LYS A 157 14.32 -1.46 28.05
N ASP A 158 13.02 -1.27 28.24
CA ASP A 158 11.99 -2.15 27.67
C ASP A 158 11.66 -1.65 26.26
N ILE A 159 12.11 -2.41 25.25
CA ILE A 159 12.04 -2.02 23.85
C ILE A 159 11.11 -2.91 23.05
N PHE A 160 10.55 -2.36 21.99
CA PHE A 160 9.83 -3.05 20.94
C PHE A 160 10.62 -2.95 19.64
N LEU A 161 11.13 -4.09 19.16
CA LEU A 161 12.02 -4.17 18.02
C LEU A 161 11.44 -5.08 16.92
N LYS A 162 11.47 -4.58 15.68
CA LYS A 162 11.06 -5.33 14.49
C LYS A 162 12.27 -5.89 13.76
N GLY A 163 12.15 -7.10 13.23
CA GLY A 163 13.21 -7.73 12.44
C GLY A 163 12.77 -9.05 11.84
N TYR A 164 13.73 -9.85 11.38
CA TYR A 164 13.50 -11.16 10.77
C TYR A 164 14.23 -12.23 11.58
N ILE A 165 13.61 -13.40 11.73
CA ILE A 165 14.25 -14.52 12.44
C ILE A 165 15.29 -15.16 11.52
N TYR A 166 16.55 -15.18 11.95
CA TYR A 166 17.63 -15.87 11.25
C TYR A 166 17.47 -17.38 11.41
N GLN A 167 17.37 -18.09 10.29
CA GLN A 167 17.11 -19.53 10.29
C GLN A 167 18.37 -20.34 10.63
N THR A 168 18.36 -21.03 11.77
CA THR A 168 19.43 -21.96 12.19
C THR A 168 19.02 -23.43 12.12
N GLY A 169 17.87 -23.73 11.50
CA GLY A 169 17.37 -25.09 11.25
C GLY A 169 16.26 -25.58 12.20
N LYS A 170 16.15 -25.02 13.41
CA LYS A 170 15.00 -25.28 14.30
C LYS A 170 13.82 -24.40 13.90
N MET A 171 12.64 -24.99 13.74
CA MET A 171 11.43 -24.29 13.25
C MET A 171 10.32 -24.16 14.29
N LYS A 172 10.38 -24.90 15.40
CA LYS A 172 9.34 -24.92 16.44
C LYS A 172 9.95 -24.83 17.83
N GLY A 173 9.21 -24.26 18.78
CA GLY A 173 9.65 -24.18 20.18
C GLY A 173 10.96 -23.40 20.35
N LEU A 174 11.06 -22.25 19.68
CA LEU A 174 12.22 -21.36 19.73
C LEU A 174 12.18 -20.57 21.04
N GLY A 175 12.92 -21.03 22.04
CA GLY A 175 13.22 -20.28 23.25
C GLY A 175 14.34 -19.26 23.08
N SER A 176 15.21 -19.44 22.09
CA SER A 176 16.26 -18.47 21.75
C SER A 176 16.55 -18.50 20.25
N PHE A 177 16.77 -17.33 19.66
CA PHE A 177 17.06 -17.19 18.23
C PHE A 177 17.75 -15.86 17.94
N ILE A 178 18.26 -15.69 16.72
CA ILE A 178 18.85 -14.44 16.27
C ILE A 178 17.82 -13.68 15.44
N LEU A 179 17.63 -12.41 15.77
CA LEU A 179 16.86 -11.43 15.01
C LEU A 179 17.82 -10.60 14.16
N VAL A 180 17.51 -10.42 12.88
CA VAL A 180 18.30 -9.62 11.95
C VAL A 180 17.50 -8.46 11.36
N LYS A 181 18.19 -7.41 10.92
CA LYS A 181 17.56 -6.17 10.42
C LYS A 181 16.74 -6.39 9.14
N ASP A 182 17.22 -7.24 8.24
CA ASP A 182 16.59 -7.52 6.97
C ASP A 182 16.74 -9.01 6.57
N ASN A 183 16.05 -9.38 5.49
CA ASN A 183 16.04 -10.73 4.95
C ASN A 183 17.13 -10.98 3.88
N GLN A 184 17.93 -9.97 3.52
CA GLN A 184 18.95 -10.13 2.47
C GLN A 184 20.07 -11.04 2.98
N ASP A 185 20.56 -10.79 4.19
CA ASP A 185 21.62 -11.63 4.75
C ASP A 185 21.08 -13.03 5.12
N CYS A 186 19.85 -13.11 5.61
CA CYS A 186 19.23 -14.38 6.02
C CYS A 186 18.88 -15.33 4.86
N CYS A 187 18.36 -14.84 3.74
CA CYS A 187 17.87 -15.71 2.66
C CYS A 187 18.96 -16.11 1.66
N PHE A 188 20.07 -15.36 1.58
CA PHE A 188 21.14 -15.59 0.60
C PHE A 188 22.43 -16.16 1.22
N GLY A 189 22.40 -16.52 2.51
CA GLY A 189 23.48 -17.27 3.16
C GLY A 189 24.70 -16.43 3.55
N ALA A 190 24.55 -15.10 3.59
CA ALA A 190 25.58 -14.22 4.15
C ALA A 190 25.46 -14.21 5.68
N SER A 191 26.60 -14.20 6.38
CA SER A 191 26.58 -14.03 7.83
C SER A 191 26.30 -12.55 8.13
N PRO A 192 25.23 -12.21 8.88
CA PRO A 192 24.90 -10.82 9.18
C PRO A 192 26.05 -10.15 9.96
N ALA A 193 26.26 -8.84 9.78
CA ALA A 193 27.26 -8.13 10.56
C ALA A 193 26.98 -8.20 12.07
N LEU A 194 27.97 -7.88 12.90
CA LEU A 194 27.81 -7.88 14.36
C LEU A 194 26.73 -6.91 14.85
N THR A 195 26.61 -5.78 14.16
CA THR A 195 25.62 -4.73 14.42
C THR A 195 24.23 -5.08 13.92
N ASP A 196 24.13 -6.08 13.05
CA ASP A 196 22.91 -6.43 12.31
C ASP A 196 22.23 -7.66 12.88
N ARG A 197 22.77 -8.20 13.98
CA ARG A 197 22.25 -9.36 14.70
C ARG A 197 21.95 -8.99 16.15
N VAL A 198 20.76 -9.34 16.60
CA VAL A 198 20.30 -9.20 17.98
C VAL A 198 19.85 -10.58 18.45
N GLY A 199 20.42 -11.08 19.54
CA GLY A 199 19.96 -12.30 20.18
C GLY A 199 18.61 -12.06 20.84
N VAL A 200 17.72 -13.01 20.76
CA VAL A 200 16.46 -12.98 21.49
C VAL A 200 16.41 -14.22 22.36
N VAL A 201 16.15 -14.03 23.65
CA VAL A 201 15.92 -15.10 24.62
C VAL A 201 14.51 -14.92 25.16
N MET A 202 13.59 -15.80 24.76
CA MET A 202 12.20 -15.76 25.19
C MET A 202 12.07 -16.21 26.64
N ALA A 203 11.20 -15.54 27.39
CA ALA A 203 10.85 -15.96 28.75
C ALA A 203 10.33 -17.42 28.76
N PRO A 204 10.55 -18.18 29.85
CA PRO A 204 10.09 -19.57 29.95
C PRO A 204 8.60 -19.72 29.64
N GLY A 205 8.27 -20.69 28.78
CA GLY A 205 6.89 -20.94 28.34
C GLY A 205 6.36 -20.00 27.24
N LYS A 206 7.17 -19.03 26.77
CA LYS A 206 6.85 -18.14 25.64
C LYS A 206 7.63 -18.50 24.38
N GLU A 207 7.96 -19.78 24.21
CA GLU A 207 8.61 -20.25 22.99
C GLU A 207 7.73 -19.98 21.77
N ILE A 208 8.37 -19.64 20.65
CA ILE A 208 7.68 -19.32 19.41
C ILE A 208 8.00 -20.32 18.31
N ASP A 209 7.11 -20.43 17.32
CA ASP A 209 7.45 -21.11 16.08
C ASP A 209 8.02 -20.11 15.08
N TYR A 210 8.91 -20.60 14.22
CA TYR A 210 9.47 -19.80 13.13
C TYR A 210 8.35 -19.22 12.26
N LYS A 211 8.50 -17.94 11.91
CA LYS A 211 7.62 -17.23 10.98
C LYS A 211 8.45 -16.67 9.83
N ALA A 212 8.02 -16.98 8.62
CA ALA A 212 8.54 -16.34 7.42
C ALA A 212 8.00 -14.91 7.36
N GLY A 213 8.91 -13.93 7.24
CA GLY A 213 8.57 -12.50 7.20
C GLY A 213 9.07 -11.74 8.43
N LYS A 214 8.71 -10.46 8.48
CA LYS A 214 9.09 -9.55 9.55
C LYS A 214 8.22 -9.83 10.78
N VAL A 215 8.83 -9.86 11.96
CA VAL A 215 8.20 -10.08 13.26
C VAL A 215 8.59 -8.94 14.22
N ALA A 216 7.87 -8.82 15.33
CA ALA A 216 8.27 -7.93 16.43
C ALA A 216 8.42 -8.67 17.75
N ILE A 217 9.42 -8.23 18.51
CA ILE A 217 9.73 -8.68 19.86
C ILE A 217 9.64 -7.47 20.79
N ALA A 218 8.94 -7.63 21.90
CA ALA A 218 9.04 -6.71 23.02
C ALA A 218 9.76 -7.39 24.19
N GLY A 219 10.73 -6.71 24.77
CA GLY A 219 11.54 -7.24 25.86
C GLY A 219 12.57 -6.25 26.38
N LYS A 220 13.36 -6.67 27.36
CA LYS A 220 14.43 -5.84 27.93
C LYS A 220 15.68 -5.94 27.07
N PHE A 221 16.20 -4.80 26.63
CA PHE A 221 17.46 -4.71 25.87
C PHE A 221 18.66 -4.81 26.81
N ARG A 222 19.67 -5.58 26.42
CA ARG A 222 20.94 -5.68 27.12
C ARG A 222 22.10 -5.94 26.17
N ILE A 223 23.28 -5.49 26.54
CA ILE A 223 24.54 -5.73 25.85
C ILE A 223 25.17 -7.00 26.43
N ASN A 224 25.65 -7.87 25.55
CA ASN A 224 26.33 -9.09 25.95
C ASN A 224 27.75 -8.76 26.47
N ASP A 225 27.92 -8.83 27.78
CA ASP A 225 29.19 -8.60 28.48
C ASP A 225 30.20 -9.73 28.26
N GLN A 226 29.73 -10.92 27.90
CA GLN A 226 30.55 -12.09 27.59
C GLN A 226 30.87 -12.23 26.10
N PHE A 227 30.60 -11.21 25.29
CA PHE A 227 30.79 -11.26 23.85
C PHE A 227 32.25 -11.60 23.46
N THR A 228 32.44 -12.75 22.82
CA THR A 228 33.73 -13.26 22.34
C THR A 228 33.86 -13.29 20.81
N ASN A 229 32.81 -12.91 20.10
CA ASN A 229 32.75 -12.89 18.63
C ASN A 229 33.00 -14.27 17.97
N GLN A 230 32.51 -15.34 18.61
CA GLN A 230 32.54 -16.70 18.06
C GLN A 230 31.15 -17.12 17.56
N ASP A 231 31.09 -17.92 16.49
CA ASP A 231 29.90 -18.68 16.06
C ASP A 231 28.53 -17.97 16.16
N LEU A 232 28.38 -16.84 15.47
CA LEU A 232 27.13 -16.05 15.43
C LEU A 232 26.67 -15.47 16.78
N GLU A 233 27.56 -15.41 17.78
CA GLU A 233 27.25 -14.78 19.06
C GLU A 233 26.75 -13.34 18.87
N PRO A 234 25.59 -12.99 19.44
CA PRO A 234 25.04 -11.65 19.33
C PRO A 234 25.67 -10.72 20.38
N LEU A 235 26.03 -9.51 19.95
CA LEU A 235 26.50 -8.45 20.83
C LEU A 235 25.36 -7.82 21.63
N TYR A 236 24.18 -7.75 21.01
CA TYR A 236 22.97 -7.21 21.62
C TYR A 236 22.00 -8.33 21.88
N VAL A 237 21.35 -8.33 23.04
CA VAL A 237 20.37 -9.34 23.41
C VAL A 237 19.09 -8.67 23.92
N ILE A 238 17.96 -9.28 23.58
CA ILE A 238 16.65 -8.93 24.11
C ILE A 238 16.13 -10.11 24.91
N ASP A 239 15.85 -9.88 26.19
CA ASP A 239 15.10 -10.82 27.00
C ASP A 239 13.60 -10.64 26.67
N GLY A 240 13.11 -11.47 25.76
CA GLY A 240 11.82 -11.34 25.09
C GLY A 240 10.65 -11.77 25.96
N GLU A 241 9.69 -10.87 26.13
CA GLU A 241 8.46 -11.12 26.87
C GLU A 241 7.22 -11.19 25.98
N TYR A 242 7.26 -10.55 24.82
CA TYR A 242 6.13 -10.48 23.90
C TYR A 242 6.59 -10.71 22.47
N PHE A 243 5.82 -11.49 21.73
CA PHE A 243 6.04 -11.78 20.32
C PHE A 243 4.76 -11.48 19.55
N THR A 244 4.90 -10.80 18.41
CA THR A 244 3.78 -10.58 17.50
C THR A 244 4.22 -10.60 16.04
N THR A 245 3.33 -11.10 15.18
CA THR A 245 3.42 -10.96 13.72
C THR A 245 2.53 -9.84 13.20
N ARG A 246 1.71 -9.23 14.07
CA ARG A 246 0.84 -8.10 13.72
C ARG A 246 1.64 -6.82 13.91
N ILE A 247 2.32 -6.43 12.85
CA ILE A 247 3.19 -5.25 12.82
C ILE A 247 2.74 -4.31 11.71
N SER A 248 2.89 -3.01 11.92
CA SER A 248 2.84 -2.02 10.84
C SER A 248 4.13 -2.05 10.02
N ASP A 249 4.03 -1.57 8.78
CA ASP A 249 5.18 -1.40 7.89
C ASP A 249 6.16 -0.30 8.37
N PHE A 250 5.69 0.60 9.24
CA PHE A 250 6.44 1.73 9.81
C PHE A 250 7.20 1.36 11.08
#